data_AF-A0A1Z8MA80-F1
#
_entry.id   AF-A0A1Z8MA80-F1
#
_cell.length_a   1.000
_cell.length_b   1.000
_cell.length_c   1.000
_cell.angle_alpha   90.00
_cell.angle_beta   90.00
_cell.angle_gamma   90.00
#
_symmetry.space_group_name_H-M   'P 1'
#
loop_
_entity.id
_entity.type
_entity.pdbx_description
1 polymer ?
#
loop_
_entity_poly.entity_id
_entity_poly.type
_entity_poly.pdbx_seq_one_letter_code
_entity_poly.pdbx_strand_id
1 'polypeptide(L)'
;MSQPKIVGYMKPSCGWSRGVRAVFDKYGLEYDDLDIINNPDNFQEMVEKTGQPLQPCIQIDDVMLVDVSGDEVEAYLLQEKIVAPNDTAVGVATDSSCTEEEHAAMRQAAETSWTTFSN
;
A
#
# COMPACT_ATOMS: atom_id res chain seq x y z
N MET A 1 -9.99 -6.21 22.59
CA MET A 1 -10.00 -6.99 21.34
C MET A 1 -8.67 -6.74 20.71
N SER A 2 -7.91 -7.79 20.37
CA SER A 2 -6.61 -7.61 19.75
C SER A 2 -6.82 -7.16 18.31
N GLN A 3 -6.13 -6.09 17.90
CA GLN A 3 -6.12 -5.66 16.51
C GLN A 3 -5.51 -6.77 15.64
N PRO A 4 -6.02 -7.02 14.41
CA PRO A 4 -5.38 -7.93 13.47
C PRO A 4 -3.98 -7.42 13.10
N LYS A 5 -3.11 -8.34 12.70
CA LYS A 5 -1.80 -7.98 12.17
C LYS A 5 -1.97 -7.45 10.75
N ILE A 6 -1.59 -6.19 10.53
CA ILE A 6 -1.69 -5.53 9.22
C ILE A 6 -0.27 -5.31 8.68
N VAL A 7 -0.03 -5.77 7.46
CA VAL A 7 1.23 -5.57 6.74
C VAL A 7 0.92 -5.01 5.36
N GLY A 8 1.42 -3.82 5.06
CA GLY A 8 1.23 -3.16 3.77
C GLY A 8 2.49 -3.20 2.92
N TYR A 9 2.44 -3.88 1.78
CA TYR A 9 3.48 -3.84 0.75
C TYR A 9 3.19 -2.67 -0.17
N MET A 10 3.91 -1.56 0.04
CA MET A 10 3.55 -0.26 -0.53
C MET A 10 4.75 0.45 -1.13
N LYS A 11 4.49 1.31 -2.11
CA LYS A 11 5.51 2.23 -2.61
C LYS A 11 5.56 3.49 -1.75
N PRO A 12 6.74 4.09 -1.54
CA PRO A 12 6.87 5.32 -0.76
C PRO A 12 6.18 6.51 -1.44
N SER A 13 6.23 6.59 -2.77
CA SER A 13 5.64 7.69 -3.55
C SER A 13 4.66 7.19 -4.61
N CYS A 14 3.47 6.72 -4.18
CA CYS A 14 2.32 6.58 -5.09
C CYS A 14 1.00 7.00 -4.41
N GLY A 15 0.11 7.62 -5.17
CA GLY A 15 -1.23 8.06 -4.75
C GLY A 15 -2.04 6.95 -4.09
N TRP A 16 -2.08 5.74 -4.68
CA TRP A 16 -2.80 4.60 -4.10
C TRP A 16 -2.23 4.15 -2.74
N SER A 17 -0.90 4.05 -2.61
CA SER A 17 -0.27 3.71 -1.33
C SER A 17 -0.50 4.79 -0.28
N ARG A 18 -0.55 6.07 -0.67
CA ARG A 18 -0.91 7.17 0.25
C ARG A 18 -2.35 7.10 0.71
N GLY A 19 -3.28 6.70 -0.17
CA GLY A 19 -4.68 6.48 0.18
C GLY A 19 -4.83 5.43 1.28
N VAL A 20 -4.16 4.29 1.13
CA VAL A 20 -4.18 3.21 2.13
C VAL A 20 -3.60 3.67 3.48
N ARG A 21 -2.43 4.33 3.49
CA ARG A 21 -1.84 4.89 4.72
C ARG A 21 -2.79 5.85 5.43
N ALA A 22 -3.45 6.73 4.67
CA ALA A 22 -4.40 7.70 5.22
C ALA A 22 -5.60 7.03 5.90
N VAL A 23 -6.06 5.88 5.38
CA VAL A 23 -7.11 5.08 6.01
C VAL A 23 -6.62 4.47 7.32
N PHE A 24 -5.45 3.85 7.34
CA PHE A 24 -4.90 3.31 8.58
C PHE A 24 -4.68 4.38 9.65
N ASP A 25 -4.17 5.55 9.25
CA ASP A 25 -3.98 6.70 10.14
C ASP A 25 -5.32 7.23 10.67
N LYS A 26 -6.36 7.30 9.83
CA LYS A 26 -7.72 7.71 10.24
C LYS A 26 -8.27 6.83 11.37
N TYR A 27 -8.01 5.53 11.31
CA TYR A 27 -8.48 4.58 12.32
C TYR A 27 -7.47 4.33 13.45
N GLY A 28 -6.28 4.95 13.39
CA GLY A 28 -5.22 4.76 14.37
C GLY A 28 -4.73 3.32 14.44
N LEU A 29 -4.73 2.61 13.31
CA LEU A 29 -4.34 1.22 13.23
C LEU A 29 -2.81 1.10 13.21
N GLU A 30 -2.28 0.15 13.96
CA GLU A 30 -0.87 -0.23 13.83
C GLU A 30 -0.68 -1.14 12.60
N TYR A 31 0.26 -0.80 11.71
CA TYR A 31 0.57 -1.60 10.53
C TYR A 31 2.06 -1.56 10.21
N ASP A 32 2.56 -2.62 9.60
CA ASP A 32 3.92 -2.70 9.06
C ASP A 32 3.93 -2.11 7.64
N ASP A 33 4.56 -0.94 7.44
CA ASP A 33 4.76 -0.33 6.12
C ASP A 33 6.04 -0.87 5.46
N LEU A 34 5.89 -1.86 4.60
CA LEU A 34 6.99 -2.49 3.88
C LEU A 34 7.22 -1.78 2.54
N ASP A 35 8.34 -1.05 2.46
CA ASP A 35 8.81 -0.42 1.24
C ASP A 35 9.32 -1.48 0.25
N ILE A 36 8.61 -1.65 -0.87
CA ILE A 36 8.96 -2.60 -1.94
C ILE A 36 9.79 -1.97 -3.07
N ILE A 37 10.10 -0.67 -2.99
CA ILE A 37 10.99 0.02 -3.94
C ILE A 37 12.43 0.01 -3.45
N ASN A 38 12.62 0.34 -2.17
CA ASN A 38 13.97 0.44 -1.60
C ASN A 38 14.46 -0.89 -1.01
N ASN A 39 13.56 -1.85 -0.77
CA ASN A 39 13.93 -3.17 -0.28
C ASN A 39 13.45 -4.28 -1.25
N PRO A 40 14.37 -4.90 -2.01
CA PRO A 40 14.02 -5.95 -2.97
C PRO A 40 13.49 -7.22 -2.31
N ASP A 41 13.89 -7.52 -1.06
CA ASP A 41 13.40 -8.70 -0.34
C ASP A 41 11.89 -8.57 -0.06
N ASN A 42 11.44 -7.37 0.33
CA ASN A 42 10.01 -7.08 0.53
C ASN A 42 9.21 -7.25 -0.78
N PHE A 43 9.79 -6.83 -1.91
CA PHE A 43 9.16 -7.01 -3.22
C PHE A 43 9.06 -8.49 -3.59
N GLN A 44 10.12 -9.27 -3.37
CA GLN A 44 10.10 -10.70 -3.64
C GLN A 44 9.07 -11.41 -2.75
N GLU A 45 9.03 -11.11 -1.45
CA GLU A 45 8.03 -11.67 -0.52
C GLU A 45 6.60 -11.33 -0.97
N MET A 46 6.36 -10.09 -1.41
CA MET A 46 5.07 -9.68 -1.97
C MET A 46 4.68 -10.52 -3.20
N VAL A 47 5.60 -10.69 -4.15
CA VAL A 47 5.35 -11.47 -5.38
C VAL A 47 5.11 -12.94 -5.06
N GLU A 48 5.86 -13.52 -4.12
CA GLU A 48 5.68 -14.91 -3.68
C GLU A 48 4.32 -15.13 -3.01
N LYS A 49 3.85 -14.18 -2.19
CA LYS A 49 2.56 -14.25 -1.50
C LYS A 49 1.37 -14.01 -2.43
N THR A 50 1.49 -13.05 -3.35
CA THR A 50 0.37 -12.56 -4.17
C THR A 50 0.32 -13.17 -5.56
N GLY A 51 1.46 -13.72 -6.04
CA GLY A 51 1.62 -14.16 -7.41
C GLY A 51 1.69 -13.02 -8.44
N GLN A 52 1.73 -11.76 -8.01
CA GLN A 52 1.71 -10.60 -8.91
C GLN A 52 2.66 -9.47 -8.47
N PRO A 53 3.15 -8.65 -9.42
CA PRO A 53 3.96 -7.47 -9.11
C PRO A 53 3.11 -6.20 -8.88
N LEU A 54 1.77 -6.31 -8.94
CA LEU A 54 0.84 -5.19 -8.76
C LEU A 54 0.70 -4.81 -7.29
N GLN A 55 0.30 -3.57 -7.05
CA GLN A 55 0.42 -2.94 -5.75
C GLN A 55 -0.44 -1.66 -5.71
N PRO A 56 -0.94 -1.28 -4.53
CA PRO A 56 -0.56 -1.80 -3.21
C PRO A 56 -1.22 -3.15 -2.84
N CYS A 57 -0.51 -3.94 -2.02
CA CYS A 57 -0.98 -5.23 -1.51
C CYS A 57 -0.94 -5.22 0.02
N ILE A 58 -2.05 -5.57 0.67
CA ILE A 58 -2.21 -5.49 2.12
C ILE A 58 -2.55 -6.87 2.68
N GLN A 59 -1.74 -7.36 3.62
CA GLN A 59 -2.04 -8.55 4.39
C GLN A 59 -2.73 -8.14 5.70
N ILE A 60 -3.90 -8.71 5.98
CA ILE A 60 -4.65 -8.55 7.23
C ILE A 60 -4.84 -9.95 7.82
N ASP A 61 -4.09 -10.28 8.87
CA ASP A 61 -3.94 -11.63 9.40
C ASP A 61 -3.59 -12.66 8.30
N ASP A 62 -4.52 -13.57 8.00
CA ASP A 62 -4.39 -14.62 6.98
C ASP A 62 -4.99 -14.21 5.62
N VAL A 63 -5.58 -13.02 5.51
CA VAL A 63 -6.21 -12.52 4.28
C VAL A 63 -5.26 -11.59 3.55
N MET A 64 -5.06 -11.83 2.26
CA MET A 64 -4.23 -11.00 1.39
C MET A 64 -5.13 -10.24 0.41
N LEU A 65 -5.20 -8.91 0.57
CA LEU A 65 -5.84 -7.98 -0.37
C LEU A 65 -4.79 -7.52 -1.37
N VAL A 66 -5.04 -7.73 -2.66
CA VAL A 66 -4.07 -7.46 -3.72
C VAL A 66 -4.65 -6.44 -4.70
N ASP A 67 -3.83 -5.47 -5.11
CA ASP A 67 -4.23 -4.40 -6.04
C ASP A 67 -5.47 -3.61 -5.59
N VAL A 68 -5.46 -3.17 -4.33
CA VAL A 68 -6.59 -2.48 -3.68
C VAL A 68 -6.32 -1.00 -3.44
N SER A 69 -7.37 -0.16 -3.45
CA SER A 69 -7.28 1.24 -3.06
C SER A 69 -7.51 1.45 -1.55
N GLY A 70 -7.34 2.68 -1.06
CA GLY A 70 -7.65 3.01 0.33
C GLY A 70 -9.11 2.77 0.68
N ASP A 71 -10.04 3.12 -0.23
CA ASP A 71 -11.48 2.94 -0.01
C ASP A 71 -11.87 1.46 0.11
N GLU A 72 -11.25 0.60 -0.69
CA GLU A 72 -11.50 -0.85 -0.62
C GLU A 72 -10.99 -1.46 0.68
N VAL A 73 -9.82 -1.02 1.15
CA VAL A 73 -9.28 -1.42 2.45
C VAL A 73 -10.20 -0.94 3.57
N GLU A 74 -10.67 0.30 3.54
CA GLU A 74 -11.63 0.82 4.53
C GLU A 74 -12.93 0.01 4.55
N ALA A 75 -13.50 -0.27 3.38
CA ALA A 75 -14.71 -1.07 3.26
C ALA A 75 -14.52 -2.47 3.85
N TYR A 76 -13.38 -3.11 3.61
CA TYR A 76 -13.04 -4.41 4.19
C TYR A 76 -12.95 -4.35 5.72
N LEU A 77 -12.24 -3.37 6.28
CA LEU A 77 -12.09 -3.19 7.73
C LEU A 77 -13.45 -2.99 8.42
N LEU A 78 -14.37 -2.25 7.79
CA LEU A 78 -15.73 -2.03 8.28
C LEU A 78 -16.59 -3.30 8.18
N GLN A 79 -16.47 -4.03 7.08
CA GLN A 79 -17.20 -5.28 6.85
C GLN A 79 -16.81 -6.36 7.87
N GLU A 80 -15.52 -6.53 8.12
CA GLU A 80 -14.98 -7.47 9.11
C GLU A 80 -15.09 -6.96 10.55
N LYS A 81 -15.62 -5.74 10.75
CA LYS A 81 -15.81 -5.10 12.06
C LYS A 81 -14.50 -4.96 12.84
N ILE A 82 -13.38 -4.83 12.13
CA ILE A 82 -12.06 -4.53 12.68
C ILE A 82 -12.05 -3.09 13.21
N VAL A 83 -12.71 -2.18 12.48
CA VAL A 83 -12.90 -0.79 12.88
C VAL A 83 -14.38 -0.43 12.96
N ALA A 84 -14.70 0.59 13.74
CA ALA A 84 -16.04 1.16 13.78
C ALA A 84 -16.20 2.26 12.71
N PRO A 85 -17.39 2.42 12.11
CA PRO A 85 -17.64 3.51 11.17
C PRO A 85 -17.28 4.86 11.78
N ASN A 86 -16.44 5.62 11.07
CA ASN A 86 -16.00 6.92 11.53
C ASN A 86 -16.23 7.97 10.42
N ASP A 87 -16.96 9.03 10.79
CA ASP A 87 -17.29 10.19 9.93
C ASP A 87 -16.11 11.17 9.76
N THR A 88 -14.92 10.79 10.22
CA THR A 88 -13.69 11.57 10.02
C THR A 88 -13.37 11.59 8.53
N ALA A 89 -13.47 12.77 7.91
CA ALA A 89 -13.06 12.97 6.53
C ALA A 89 -11.55 12.72 6.39
N VAL A 90 -11.18 11.76 5.54
CA VAL A 90 -9.78 11.57 5.14
C VAL A 90 -9.43 12.74 4.21
N GLY A 91 -8.52 13.62 4.62
CA GLY A 91 -8.14 14.83 3.87
C GLY A 91 -7.31 14.56 2.60
N VAL A 92 -7.30 13.31 2.13
CA VAL A 92 -6.50 12.81 1.00
C VAL A 92 -7.41 11.94 0.15
N ALA A 93 -7.26 11.98 -1.16
CA ALA A 93 -8.04 11.11 -2.04
C ALA A 93 -7.55 9.65 -1.88
N THR A 94 -8.43 8.82 -1.32
CA THR A 94 -8.21 7.42 -0.96
C THR A 94 -8.39 6.47 -2.16
N ASP A 95 -9.10 6.92 -3.19
CA ASP A 95 -9.23 6.30 -4.51
C ASP A 95 -8.69 7.23 -5.62
N SER A 96 -7.40 7.56 -5.55
CA SER A 96 -6.75 8.29 -6.64
C SER A 96 -5.61 7.49 -7.21
N SER A 97 -5.78 7.08 -8.46
CA SER A 97 -4.71 6.51 -9.27
C SER A 97 -3.54 7.47 -9.35
N CYS A 98 -2.33 6.90 -9.32
CA CYS A 98 -1.14 7.63 -9.71
C CYS A 98 -1.37 8.24 -11.10
N THR A 99 -1.16 9.54 -11.25
CA THR A 99 -1.28 10.20 -12.56
C THR A 99 -0.23 9.65 -13.52
N GLU A 100 -0.48 9.71 -14.84
CA GLU A 100 0.45 9.20 -15.86
C GLU A 100 1.86 9.85 -15.75
N GLU A 101 1.90 11.08 -15.22
CA GLU A 101 3.10 11.85 -14.94
C GLU A 101 3.90 11.28 -13.74
N GLU A 102 3.22 10.82 -12.70
CA GLU A 102 3.84 10.09 -11.58
C GLU A 102 4.37 8.72 -12.04
N HIS A 103 3.63 8.00 -12.88
CA HIS A 103 4.13 6.77 -13.51
C HIS A 103 5.37 7.02 -14.38
N ALA A 104 5.45 8.15 -15.09
CA ALA A 104 6.62 8.53 -15.87
C ALA A 104 7.84 8.84 -14.99
N ALA A 105 7.65 9.60 -13.91
CA ALA A 105 8.72 9.89 -12.95
C ALA A 105 9.28 8.62 -12.28
N MET A 106 8.42 7.62 -12.04
CA MET A 106 8.83 6.34 -11.47
C MET A 106 9.57 5.43 -12.45
N ARG A 107 9.21 5.44 -13.74
CA ARG A 107 10.02 4.77 -14.78
C ARG A 107 11.43 5.37 -14.84
N GLN A 108 11.55 6.69 -14.75
CA GLN A 108 12.84 7.36 -14.72
C GLN A 108 13.64 7.01 -13.45
N ALA A 109 13.00 6.96 -12.28
CA ALA A 109 13.68 6.55 -11.04
C ALA A 109 14.17 5.10 -11.06
N ALA A 110 13.39 4.17 -11.65
CA ALA A 110 13.79 2.77 -11.84
C ALA A 110 14.90 2.58 -12.89
N GLU A 111 14.97 3.44 -13.92
CA GLU A 111 16.08 3.44 -14.89
C GLU A 111 17.38 4.01 -14.32
N THR A 112 17.30 4.94 -13.36
CA THR A 112 18.48 5.64 -12.82
C THR A 112 19.25 4.78 -11.81
N SER A 113 18.58 3.86 -11.11
CA SER A 113 19.20 2.98 -10.11
C SER A 113 20.06 1.86 -10.73
N TRP A 114 19.79 1.45 -11.97
CA TRP A 114 20.59 0.45 -12.69
C TRP A 114 21.87 1.04 -13.31
N THR A 115 21.86 2.32 -13.72
CA THR A 115 23.00 2.93 -14.42
C THR A 115 24.13 3.40 -13.49
N THR A 116 23.89 3.54 -12.19
CA THR A 116 24.92 3.98 -11.22
C THR A 116 25.91 2.87 -10.83
N PHE A 117 25.61 1.60 -11.11
CA PHE A 117 26.50 0.47 -10.81
C PHE A 117 27.47 0.10 -11.96
N SER A 118 27.51 0.90 -13.04
CA SER A 118 28.32 0.60 -14.25
C SER A 118 29.31 1.70 -14.63
N ASN A 119 29.97 2.34 -13.66
CA ASN A 119 31.14 3.17 -13.97
C ASN A 119 32.36 2.84 -13.11
#